data_AF-A0A2H1JYQ9-F1
#
_entry.id   AF-A0A2H1JYQ9-F1
#
_cell.length_a   1.000
_cell.length_b   1.000
_cell.length_c   1.000
_cell.angle_alpha   90.00
_cell.angle_beta   90.00
_cell.angle_gamma   90.00
#
_symmetry.space_group_name_H-M   'P 1'
#
loop_
_entity.id
_entity.type
_entity.pdbx_description
1 polymer ?
#
loop_
_entity_poly.entity_id
_entity_poly.type
_entity_poly.pdbx_seq_one_letter_code
_entity_poly.pdbx_strand_id
1 'polypeptide(L)'
;MPYVQQSETIRERLAAIQGIDGNRRRDGLQATVVKIMLDGVCEDLIGAPKNSYRGHDHENGRLMFEAEEPNEIVSGLEDNAFDIHIHAVGDNALKLAVDALTQNGRPSPQRRHQGAHLDIADLIELARMAEAEIVANVQPLWARRDSILVDTKLPLFHDDQQSHHFIFASMRDAGVRLSFGSDWSVSSPDPIWGMHVAVD
;
A
#
# COMPACT_ATOMS: atom_id res chain seq x y z
N MET A 1 13.24 -5.21 19.47
CA MET A 1 14.00 -4.41 18.48
C MET A 1 13.80 -2.95 18.85
N PRO A 2 14.85 -2.11 18.93
CA PRO A 2 14.61 -0.67 19.05
C PRO A 2 13.84 -0.24 17.80
N TYR A 3 12.73 0.46 18.01
CA TYR A 3 11.92 1.05 16.95
C TYR A 3 12.85 1.89 16.06
N VAL A 4 12.74 1.75 14.74
CA VAL A 4 13.45 2.63 13.80
C VAL A 4 13.12 4.07 14.18
N GLN A 5 14.14 4.91 14.35
CA GLN A 5 13.96 6.32 14.65
C GLN A 5 13.19 6.94 13.48
N GLN A 6 11.92 7.26 13.71
CA GLN A 6 11.10 7.93 12.71
C GLN A 6 11.56 9.37 12.59
N SER A 7 11.91 9.79 11.38
CA SER A 7 12.06 11.21 11.04
C SER A 7 10.76 11.96 11.36
N GLU A 8 10.86 13.07 12.07
CA GLU A 8 9.71 13.85 12.55
C GLU A 8 9.17 14.79 11.48
N THR A 9 10.00 15.17 10.49
CA THR A 9 9.60 16.08 9.42
C THR A 9 9.87 15.54 8.02
N ILE A 10 9.13 16.03 7.03
CA ILE A 10 9.37 15.75 5.61
C ILE A 10 10.77 16.18 5.15
N ARG A 11 11.28 17.30 5.68
CA ARG A 11 12.63 17.79 5.38
C ARG A 11 13.70 16.79 5.83
N GLU A 12 13.54 16.20 7.01
CA GLU A 12 14.45 15.16 7.51
C GLU A 12 14.37 13.89 6.66
N ARG A 13 13.18 13.52 6.19
CA ARG A 13 12.98 12.37 5.27
C ARG A 13 13.73 12.58 3.96
N LEU A 14 13.56 13.75 3.35
CA LEU A 14 14.24 14.09 2.09
C LEU A 14 15.76 14.20 2.26
N ALA A 15 16.23 14.81 3.35
CA ALA A 15 17.66 14.87 3.65
C ALA A 15 18.26 13.47 3.87
N ALA A 16 17.53 12.58 4.55
CA ALA A 16 17.94 11.20 4.71
C ALA A 16 18.05 10.48 3.35
N ILE A 17 17.08 10.66 2.45
CA ILE A 17 17.10 10.10 1.09
C ILE A 17 18.31 10.61 0.30
N GLN A 18 18.56 11.92 0.31
CA GLN A 18 19.71 12.54 -0.38
C GLN A 18 21.06 12.11 0.21
N GLY A 19 21.08 11.74 1.50
CA GLY A 19 22.27 11.24 2.18
C GLY A 19 22.59 9.76 1.90
N ILE A 20 21.70 9.02 1.22
CA ILE A 20 21.98 7.63 0.85
C ILE A 20 23.00 7.63 -0.29
N ASP A 21 24.16 7.02 -0.05
CA ASP A 21 25.17 6.88 -1.08
C ASP A 21 24.70 6.00 -2.26
N GLY A 22 25.37 6.11 -3.41
CA GLY A 22 25.10 5.22 -4.55
C GLY A 22 25.52 3.77 -4.31
N ASN A 23 26.34 3.48 -3.28
CA ASN A 23 26.83 2.15 -2.95
C ASN A 23 25.98 1.51 -1.84
N ARG A 24 24.71 1.28 -2.18
CA ARG A 24 23.70 0.64 -1.31
C ARG A 24 23.91 -0.85 -1.09
N ARG A 25 25.15 -1.34 -1.26
CA ARG A 25 25.49 -2.77 -1.24
C ARG A 25 26.39 -3.10 -0.05
N ARG A 26 25.99 -4.08 0.73
CA ARG A 26 26.78 -4.61 1.85
C ARG A 26 26.62 -6.12 1.94
N ASP A 27 27.73 -6.84 1.98
CA ASP A 27 27.76 -8.30 2.18
C ASP A 27 26.84 -9.09 1.22
N GLY A 28 26.69 -8.61 -0.02
CA GLY A 28 25.83 -9.22 -1.04
C GLY A 28 24.37 -8.75 -1.04
N LEU A 29 23.93 -8.05 0.01
CA LEU A 29 22.62 -7.39 0.08
C LEU A 29 22.69 -6.03 -0.62
N GLN A 30 21.65 -5.69 -1.38
CA GLN A 30 21.47 -4.36 -1.96
C GLN A 30 20.15 -3.76 -1.48
N ALA A 31 20.19 -2.55 -0.92
CA ALA A 31 18.98 -1.80 -0.62
C ALA A 31 18.49 -1.12 -1.91
N THR A 32 17.41 -1.64 -2.49
CA THR A 32 16.85 -1.14 -3.76
C THR A 32 15.47 -0.51 -3.61
N VAL A 33 14.81 -0.69 -2.45
CA VAL A 33 13.42 -0.29 -2.22
C VAL A 33 13.32 0.58 -0.96
N VAL A 34 12.48 1.61 -1.00
CA VAL A 34 12.02 2.34 0.19
C VAL A 34 10.54 2.04 0.44
N LYS A 35 10.20 1.76 1.71
CA LYS A 35 8.81 1.54 2.16
C LYS A 35 8.27 2.83 2.78
N ILE A 36 7.07 3.22 2.35
CA ILE A 36 6.33 4.38 2.85
C ILE A 36 5.02 3.88 3.49
N MET A 37 4.67 4.44 4.64
CA MET A 37 3.41 4.16 5.34
C MET A 37 2.44 5.31 5.11
N LEU A 38 1.46 5.19 4.21
CA LEU A 38 0.60 6.33 3.84
C LEU A 38 -0.63 6.47 4.73
N ASP A 39 -1.17 5.36 5.22
CA ASP A 39 -2.22 5.27 6.22
C ASP A 39 -1.94 4.15 7.24
N GLY A 40 -2.94 3.81 8.06
CA GLY A 40 -2.91 2.64 8.94
C GLY A 40 -3.89 1.55 8.50
N VAL A 41 -4.42 0.78 9.46
CA VAL A 41 -5.37 -0.31 9.18
C VAL A 41 -6.82 0.09 9.46
N CYS A 42 -7.76 -0.53 8.77
CA CYS A 42 -9.20 -0.21 8.91
C CYS A 42 -9.77 -0.61 10.27
N GLU A 43 -9.25 -1.68 10.88
CA GLU A 43 -9.69 -2.22 12.16
C GLU A 43 -9.53 -1.22 13.31
N ASP A 44 -8.54 -0.33 13.20
CA ASP A 44 -8.27 0.76 14.16
C ASP A 44 -8.83 2.11 13.68
N LEU A 45 -9.65 2.12 12.61
CA LEU A 45 -10.22 3.31 11.98
C LEU A 45 -9.18 4.33 11.48
N ILE A 46 -7.93 3.89 11.22
CA ILE A 46 -6.84 4.77 10.76
C ILE A 46 -6.39 4.48 9.33
N GLY A 47 -6.83 3.39 8.70
CA GLY A 47 -6.81 3.26 7.24
C GLY A 47 -7.70 4.34 6.63
N ALA A 48 -7.29 4.97 5.53
CA ALA A 48 -7.91 6.20 5.03
C ALA A 48 -8.81 5.95 3.82
N PRO A 49 -10.13 5.72 4.02
CA PRO A 49 -11.09 5.60 2.93
C PRO A 49 -11.58 6.96 2.41
N LYS A 50 -12.15 7.00 1.20
CA LYS A 50 -12.78 8.21 0.64
C LYS A 50 -14.05 8.61 1.38
N ASN A 51 -14.83 7.61 1.80
CA ASN A 51 -16.07 7.77 2.57
C ASN A 51 -15.85 7.34 4.02
N SER A 52 -16.59 7.91 4.97
CA SER A 52 -16.43 7.58 6.40
C SER A 52 -16.76 6.12 6.68
N TYR A 53 -16.22 5.59 7.78
CA TYR A 53 -16.60 4.28 8.29
C TYR A 53 -18.05 4.26 8.76
N ARG A 54 -18.73 3.12 8.55
CA ARG A 54 -20.11 2.90 8.97
C ARG A 54 -20.22 3.02 10.50
N GLY A 55 -21.15 3.87 10.96
CA GLY A 55 -21.38 4.09 12.39
C GLY A 55 -20.34 4.98 13.06
N HIS A 56 -19.38 5.51 12.29
CA HIS A 56 -18.34 6.43 12.73
C HIS A 56 -18.33 7.64 11.80
N ASP A 57 -19.42 8.41 11.87
CA ASP A 57 -19.58 9.63 11.08
C ASP A 57 -18.39 10.57 11.36
N HIS A 58 -17.79 11.12 10.30
CA HIS A 58 -16.57 11.96 10.33
C HIS A 58 -15.23 11.24 10.55
N GLU A 59 -15.21 9.91 10.68
CA GLU A 59 -13.96 9.13 10.70
C GLU A 59 -13.64 8.64 9.29
N ASN A 60 -12.73 9.35 8.61
CA ASN A 60 -12.21 9.02 7.27
C ASN A 60 -10.80 8.42 7.32
N GLY A 61 -10.40 7.89 8.47
CA GLY A 61 -9.05 7.44 8.69
C GLY A 61 -8.03 8.55 8.85
N ARG A 62 -6.75 8.17 8.77
CA ARG A 62 -5.63 9.08 8.96
C ARG A 62 -4.57 8.86 7.90
N LEU A 63 -4.29 9.89 7.12
CA LEU A 63 -3.07 9.96 6.32
C LEU A 63 -1.88 10.29 7.22
N MET A 64 -0.75 9.63 6.98
CA MET A 64 0.52 9.85 7.68
C MET A 64 1.31 11.04 7.13
N PHE A 65 0.83 11.60 6.02
CA PHE A 65 1.43 12.67 5.24
C PHE A 65 0.33 13.64 4.80
N GLU A 66 0.68 14.90 4.63
CA GLU A 66 -0.19 15.86 3.94
C GLU A 66 -0.30 15.52 2.45
N ALA A 67 -1.36 15.97 1.77
CA ALA A 67 -1.71 15.51 0.42
C ALA A 67 -0.60 15.71 -0.62
N GLU A 68 0.22 16.77 -0.48
CA GLU A 68 1.29 17.10 -1.41
C GLU A 68 2.61 16.36 -1.12
N GLU A 69 2.86 15.98 0.13
CA GLU A 69 4.14 15.38 0.56
C GLU A 69 4.49 14.06 -0.15
N PRO A 70 3.55 13.13 -0.43
CA PRO A 70 3.86 11.92 -1.19
C PRO A 70 4.50 12.19 -2.55
N ASN A 71 4.11 13.26 -3.24
CA ASN A 71 4.71 13.63 -4.53
C ASN A 71 6.19 14.00 -4.39
N GLU A 72 6.51 14.82 -3.38
CA GLU A 72 7.88 15.25 -3.11
C GLU A 72 8.77 14.05 -2.72
N ILE A 73 8.26 13.14 -1.90
CA ILE A 73 8.98 11.93 -1.49
C ILE A 73 9.24 11.02 -2.68
N VAL A 74 8.21 10.73 -3.48
CA VAL A 74 8.35 9.87 -4.66
C VAL A 74 9.36 10.47 -5.62
N SER A 75 9.27 11.76 -5.90
CA SER A 75 10.24 12.47 -6.75
C SER A 75 11.68 12.34 -6.23
N GLY A 76 11.90 12.57 -4.93
CA GLY A 76 13.23 12.42 -4.33
C GLY A 76 13.76 10.98 -4.36
N LEU A 77 12.90 9.97 -4.20
CA LEU A 77 13.28 8.56 -4.29
C LEU A 77 13.61 8.12 -5.72
N GLU A 78 12.89 8.67 -6.71
CA GLU A 78 13.15 8.46 -8.13
C GLU A 78 14.52 9.01 -8.54
N ASP A 79 14.86 10.22 -8.09
CA ASP A 79 16.17 10.81 -8.35
C ASP A 79 17.33 9.99 -7.78
N ASN A 80 17.06 9.15 -6.78
CA ASN A 80 18.02 8.24 -6.15
C ASN A 80 17.84 6.77 -6.59
N ALA A 81 17.05 6.52 -7.64
CA ALA A 81 16.84 5.20 -8.24
C ALA A 81 16.42 4.13 -7.20
N PHE A 82 15.44 4.45 -6.34
CA PHE A 82 14.80 3.51 -5.43
C PHE A 82 13.46 3.06 -5.97
N ASP A 83 13.21 1.75 -6.05
CA ASP A 83 11.83 1.27 -6.17
C ASP A 83 11.03 1.67 -4.92
N ILE A 84 9.73 1.87 -5.07
CA ILE A 84 8.90 2.48 -4.01
C ILE A 84 7.79 1.52 -3.66
N HIS A 85 7.65 1.25 -2.37
CA HIS A 85 6.64 0.37 -1.82
C HIS A 85 5.77 1.19 -0.87
N ILE A 86 4.49 1.40 -1.18
CA ILE A 86 3.60 2.27 -0.40
C ILE A 86 2.54 1.41 0.28
N HIS A 87 2.47 1.41 1.61
CA HIS A 87 1.31 0.89 2.34
C HIS A 87 0.12 1.81 2.09
N ALA A 88 -0.97 1.26 1.56
CA ALA A 88 -2.20 1.98 1.25
C ALA A 88 -3.39 1.02 1.43
N VAL A 89 -4.01 1.07 2.60
CA VAL A 89 -5.12 0.19 2.99
C VAL A 89 -6.45 0.74 2.50
N GLY A 90 -6.74 2.02 2.77
CA GLY A 90 -7.95 2.68 2.31
C GLY A 90 -7.85 3.17 0.86
N ASP A 91 -9.00 3.33 0.21
CA ASP A 91 -9.11 3.75 -1.19
C ASP A 91 -8.69 5.22 -1.44
N ASN A 92 -8.74 6.08 -0.42
CA ASN A 92 -8.17 7.43 -0.51
C ASN A 92 -6.63 7.39 -0.43
N ALA A 93 -6.07 6.59 0.48
CA ALA A 93 -4.62 6.37 0.52
C ALA A 93 -4.12 5.75 -0.80
N LEU A 94 -4.83 4.77 -1.35
CA LEU A 94 -4.48 4.16 -2.63
C LEU A 94 -4.47 5.20 -3.76
N LYS A 95 -5.51 6.04 -3.84
CA LYS A 95 -5.56 7.12 -4.83
C LYS A 95 -4.34 8.04 -4.73
N LEU A 96 -3.96 8.47 -3.52
CA LEU A 96 -2.79 9.34 -3.33
C LEU A 96 -1.47 8.63 -3.68
N ALA A 97 -1.34 7.34 -3.36
CA ALA A 97 -0.19 6.54 -3.76
C ALA A 97 -0.06 6.45 -5.30
N VAL A 98 -1.18 6.17 -5.99
CA VAL A 98 -1.22 6.11 -7.45
C VAL A 98 -0.97 7.49 -8.07
N ASP A 99 -1.54 8.57 -7.53
CA ASP A 99 -1.23 9.94 -7.96
C ASP A 99 0.26 10.22 -7.89
N ALA A 100 0.91 9.95 -6.76
CA ALA A 100 2.32 10.22 -6.56
C ALA A 100 3.21 9.43 -7.52
N LEU A 101 2.94 8.11 -7.67
CA LEU A 101 3.69 7.23 -8.57
C LEU A 101 3.46 7.55 -10.05
N THR A 102 2.25 7.92 -10.45
CA THR A 102 1.97 8.27 -11.85
C THR A 102 2.56 9.63 -12.25
N GLN A 103 2.55 10.60 -11.34
CA GLN A 103 3.09 11.94 -11.62
C GLN A 103 4.62 11.97 -11.56
N ASN A 104 5.24 11.19 -10.67
CA ASN A 104 6.67 11.32 -10.38
C ASN A 104 7.47 10.02 -10.63
N GLY A 105 6.86 8.83 -10.52
CA GLY A 105 7.49 7.50 -10.45
C GLY A 105 8.10 6.92 -11.73
N ARG A 106 8.54 7.79 -12.67
CA ARG A 106 9.23 7.46 -13.95
C ARG A 106 9.01 6.00 -14.43
N PRO A 107 7.81 5.63 -14.91
CA PRO A 107 7.47 4.25 -15.23
C PRO A 107 8.49 3.62 -16.18
N SER A 108 8.93 2.41 -15.84
CA SER A 108 9.86 1.63 -16.66
C SER A 108 9.71 0.14 -16.34
N PRO A 109 9.92 -0.75 -17.34
CA PRO A 109 9.89 -2.20 -17.12
C PRO A 109 10.93 -2.71 -16.12
N GLN A 110 11.94 -1.91 -15.79
CA GLN A 110 12.96 -2.22 -14.78
C GLN A 110 12.52 -1.83 -13.38
N ARG A 111 11.58 -0.89 -13.26
CA ARG A 111 11.04 -0.44 -11.96
C ARG A 111 10.04 -1.44 -11.41
N ARG A 112 9.91 -1.44 -10.09
CA ARG A 112 9.01 -2.32 -9.34
C ARG A 112 8.24 -1.54 -8.28
N HIS A 113 7.71 -0.38 -8.65
CA HIS A 113 6.81 0.37 -7.77
C HIS A 113 5.60 -0.47 -7.41
N GLN A 114 5.19 -0.40 -6.15
CA GLN A 114 4.10 -1.20 -5.65
C GLN A 114 3.27 -0.47 -4.60
N GLY A 115 1.95 -0.59 -4.71
CA GLY A 115 1.01 -0.32 -3.62
C GLY A 115 0.78 -1.61 -2.83
N ALA A 116 0.61 -1.51 -1.52
CA ALA A 116 0.45 -2.66 -0.65
C ALA A 116 -0.81 -2.64 0.18
N HIS A 117 -1.30 -3.85 0.44
CA HIS A 117 -2.55 -4.20 1.12
C HIS A 117 -3.78 -3.98 0.25
N LEU A 118 -4.06 -2.72 -0.12
CA LEU A 118 -5.19 -2.37 -1.00
C LEU A 118 -6.48 -3.05 -0.51
N ASP A 119 -6.78 -2.89 0.78
CA ASP A 119 -7.96 -3.52 1.37
C ASP A 119 -9.20 -3.06 0.61
N ILE A 120 -9.37 -1.74 0.46
CA ILE A 120 -10.43 -1.15 -0.36
C ILE A 120 -9.76 -0.54 -1.59
N ALA A 121 -10.21 -0.93 -2.78
CA ALA A 121 -9.65 -0.42 -4.03
C ALA A 121 -10.75 -0.06 -5.03
N ASP A 122 -10.62 1.13 -5.61
CA ASP A 122 -11.50 1.56 -6.70
C ASP A 122 -10.99 1.08 -8.06
N LEU A 123 -11.92 0.63 -8.91
CA LEU A 123 -11.61 0.15 -10.26
C LEU A 123 -10.87 1.20 -11.12
N ILE A 124 -11.13 2.49 -10.91
CA ILE A 124 -10.43 3.58 -11.60
C ILE A 124 -8.94 3.57 -11.24
N GLU A 125 -8.61 3.38 -9.97
CA GLU A 125 -7.21 3.33 -9.53
C GLU A 125 -6.52 2.05 -10.01
N LEU A 126 -7.24 0.92 -10.09
CA LEU A 126 -6.69 -0.31 -10.69
C LEU A 126 -6.31 -0.13 -12.16
N ALA A 127 -7.14 0.55 -12.96
CA ALA A 127 -6.83 0.86 -14.35
C ALA A 127 -5.55 1.72 -14.46
N ARG A 128 -5.43 2.73 -13.61
CA ARG A 128 -4.23 3.60 -13.54
C ARG A 128 -2.98 2.83 -13.10
N MET A 129 -3.12 1.93 -12.13
CA MET A 129 -2.02 1.06 -11.71
C MET A 129 -1.54 0.16 -12.86
N ALA A 130 -2.46 -0.42 -13.63
CA ALA A 130 -2.11 -1.25 -14.78
C ALA A 130 -1.38 -0.45 -15.86
N GLU A 131 -1.86 0.75 -16.20
CA GLU A 131 -1.23 1.65 -17.18
C GLU A 131 0.18 2.07 -16.75
N ALA A 132 0.36 2.36 -15.46
CA ALA A 132 1.64 2.80 -14.90
C ALA A 132 2.56 1.65 -14.46
N GLU A 133 2.20 0.40 -14.74
CA GLU A 133 2.90 -0.82 -14.30
C GLU A 133 3.14 -0.91 -12.77
N ILE A 134 2.28 -0.28 -11.97
CA ILE A 134 2.33 -0.35 -10.50
C ILE A 134 1.84 -1.73 -10.06
N VAL A 135 2.64 -2.42 -9.26
CA VAL A 135 2.33 -3.75 -8.73
C VAL A 135 1.38 -3.64 -7.54
N ALA A 136 0.35 -4.48 -7.50
CA ALA A 136 -0.49 -4.66 -6.32
C ALA A 136 0.13 -5.76 -5.43
N ASN A 137 0.71 -5.35 -4.31
CA ASN A 137 1.27 -6.23 -3.29
C ASN A 137 0.24 -6.53 -2.21
N VAL A 138 -0.50 -7.62 -2.38
CA VAL A 138 -1.68 -7.94 -1.56
C VAL A 138 -1.47 -9.19 -0.72
N GLN A 139 -2.24 -9.33 0.35
CA GLN A 139 -2.14 -10.43 1.30
C GLN A 139 -3.43 -11.26 1.25
N PRO A 140 -3.52 -12.28 0.37
CA PRO A 140 -4.77 -13.01 0.18
C PRO A 140 -5.33 -13.61 1.47
N LEU A 141 -4.47 -14.07 2.37
CA LEU A 141 -4.91 -14.67 3.63
C LEU A 141 -5.71 -13.69 4.51
N TRP A 142 -5.60 -12.37 4.30
CA TRP A 142 -6.40 -11.37 5.02
C TRP A 142 -7.87 -11.37 4.56
N ALA A 143 -8.17 -11.89 3.37
CA ALA A 143 -9.53 -12.00 2.84
C ALA A 143 -10.31 -13.23 3.38
N ARG A 144 -9.69 -14.03 4.25
CA ARG A 144 -10.36 -15.20 4.84
C ARG A 144 -11.54 -14.75 5.69
N ARG A 145 -12.69 -15.40 5.53
CA ARG A 145 -13.93 -15.08 6.28
C ARG A 145 -13.92 -15.69 7.69
N ASP A 146 -12.89 -15.40 8.47
CA ASP A 146 -12.83 -15.73 9.89
C ASP A 146 -13.42 -14.62 10.77
N SER A 147 -13.40 -14.81 12.09
CA SER A 147 -13.93 -13.83 13.04
C SER A 147 -13.21 -12.49 13.00
N ILE A 148 -11.94 -12.43 12.58
CA ILE A 148 -11.23 -11.15 12.47
C ILE A 148 -11.87 -10.35 11.35
N LEU A 149 -11.99 -10.92 10.14
CA LEU A 149 -12.60 -10.19 9.04
C LEU A 149 -14.08 -9.90 9.29
N VAL A 150 -14.85 -10.92 9.69
CA VAL A 150 -16.31 -10.85 9.76
C VAL A 150 -16.81 -10.03 10.95
N ASP A 151 -16.14 -10.10 12.10
CA ASP A 151 -16.64 -9.46 13.31
C ASP A 151 -15.99 -8.09 13.57
N THR A 152 -14.76 -7.85 13.10
CA THR A 152 -14.03 -6.61 13.44
C THR A 152 -13.83 -5.65 12.27
N LYS A 153 -13.94 -6.10 11.01
CA LYS A 153 -13.61 -5.26 9.85
C LYS A 153 -14.80 -5.00 8.94
N LEU A 154 -15.44 -6.04 8.41
CA LEU A 154 -16.60 -5.89 7.51
C LEU A 154 -17.73 -5.02 8.11
N PRO A 155 -18.05 -5.08 9.41
CA PRO A 155 -19.09 -4.22 9.99
C PRO A 155 -18.78 -2.72 9.94
N LEU A 156 -17.51 -2.34 9.77
CA LEU A 156 -17.06 -0.95 9.67
C LEU A 156 -17.30 -0.36 8.26
N PHE A 157 -17.61 -1.19 7.27
CA PHE A 157 -17.76 -0.78 5.89
C PHE A 157 -19.23 -0.67 5.47
N HIS A 158 -19.53 0.35 4.67
CA HIS A 158 -20.76 0.44 3.89
C HIS A 158 -20.78 -0.63 2.77
N ASP A 159 -21.95 -0.93 2.22
CA ASP A 159 -22.13 -2.00 1.23
C ASP A 159 -21.26 -1.78 -0.03
N ASP A 160 -21.08 -0.53 -0.45
CA ASP A 160 -20.20 -0.14 -1.55
C ASP A 160 -18.72 -0.44 -1.21
N GLN A 161 -18.26 -0.04 -0.02
CA GLN A 161 -16.90 -0.32 0.46
C GLN A 161 -16.63 -1.83 0.57
N GLN A 162 -17.59 -2.60 1.08
CA GLN A 162 -17.46 -4.07 1.14
C GLN A 162 -17.37 -4.69 -0.26
N SER A 163 -18.08 -4.15 -1.24
CA SER A 163 -18.02 -4.64 -2.63
C SER A 163 -16.66 -4.40 -3.30
N HIS A 164 -15.88 -3.44 -2.78
CA HIS A 164 -14.53 -3.09 -3.22
C HIS A 164 -13.44 -3.66 -2.31
N HIS A 165 -13.81 -4.47 -1.31
CA HIS A 165 -12.90 -5.05 -0.33
C HIS A 165 -12.24 -6.32 -0.86
N PHE A 166 -10.91 -6.39 -0.88
CA PHE A 166 -10.11 -7.54 -1.36
C PHE A 166 -10.50 -8.08 -2.74
N ILE A 167 -10.66 -7.18 -3.73
CA ILE A 167 -11.11 -7.49 -5.09
C ILE A 167 -10.01 -8.06 -6.02
N PHE A 168 -9.32 -9.12 -5.62
CA PHE A 168 -8.16 -9.68 -6.35
C PHE A 168 -8.46 -10.07 -7.79
N ALA A 169 -9.64 -10.64 -8.07
CA ALA A 169 -10.07 -10.98 -9.42
C ALA A 169 -10.19 -9.72 -10.30
N SER A 170 -10.79 -8.66 -9.77
CA SER A 170 -10.90 -7.37 -10.47
C SER A 170 -9.52 -6.74 -10.75
N MET A 171 -8.57 -6.86 -9.81
CA MET A 171 -7.18 -6.41 -10.03
C MET A 171 -6.53 -7.16 -11.19
N ARG A 172 -6.64 -8.50 -11.20
CA ARG A 172 -6.15 -9.34 -12.31
C ARG A 172 -6.81 -8.96 -13.63
N ASP A 173 -8.13 -8.82 -13.64
CA ASP A 173 -8.91 -8.56 -14.86
C ASP A 173 -8.65 -7.15 -15.42
N ALA A 174 -8.32 -6.20 -14.56
CA ALA A 174 -7.84 -4.86 -14.95
C ALA A 174 -6.39 -4.87 -15.50
N GLY A 175 -5.69 -6.01 -15.46
CA GLY A 175 -4.31 -6.13 -15.93
C GLY A 175 -3.25 -5.69 -14.91
N VAL A 176 -3.62 -5.47 -13.64
CA VAL A 176 -2.67 -5.13 -12.58
C VAL A 176 -1.81 -6.34 -12.26
N ARG A 177 -0.48 -6.16 -12.19
CA ARG A 177 0.43 -7.22 -11.76
C ARG A 177 0.24 -7.47 -10.26
N LEU A 178 -0.16 -8.68 -9.90
CA LEU A 178 -0.31 -9.10 -8.51
C LEU A 178 0.99 -9.69 -7.96
N SER A 179 1.32 -9.31 -6.73
CA SER A 179 2.38 -9.92 -5.91
C SER A 179 1.76 -10.32 -4.57
N PHE A 180 1.76 -11.62 -4.26
CA PHE A 180 1.18 -12.12 -3.01
C PHE A 180 2.23 -12.23 -1.92
N GLY A 181 1.87 -11.74 -0.72
CA GLY A 181 2.67 -11.88 0.50
C GLY A 181 1.81 -12.26 1.71
N SER A 182 2.45 -12.60 2.84
CA SER A 182 1.74 -12.90 4.09
C SER A 182 1.69 -11.74 5.08
N ASP A 183 2.57 -10.74 4.88
CA ASP A 183 2.88 -9.70 5.86
C ASP A 183 3.18 -10.30 7.25
N TRP A 184 4.03 -11.32 7.31
CA TRP A 184 4.39 -11.96 8.57
C TRP A 184 5.05 -10.93 9.52
N SER A 185 4.67 -10.85 10.78
CA SER A 185 3.85 -11.82 11.54
C SER A 185 2.37 -11.47 11.71
N VAL A 186 1.80 -10.61 10.86
CA VAL A 186 0.37 -10.26 10.92
C VAL A 186 -0.50 -11.46 10.57
N SER A 187 -0.13 -12.25 9.56
CA SER A 187 -0.80 -13.50 9.20
C SER A 187 0.20 -14.63 8.93
N SER A 188 -0.27 -15.88 8.91
CA SER A 188 0.57 -17.07 8.69
C SER A 188 1.48 -16.91 7.46
N PRO A 189 2.77 -17.30 7.54
CA PRO A 189 3.67 -17.22 6.41
C PRO A 189 3.51 -18.42 5.47
N ASP A 190 2.60 -19.35 5.77
CA ASP A 190 2.34 -20.52 4.94
C ASP A 190 1.63 -20.10 3.64
N PRO A 191 2.31 -20.20 2.48
CA PRO A 191 1.76 -19.72 1.22
C PRO A 191 0.54 -20.52 0.77
N ILE A 192 0.36 -21.76 1.23
CA ILE A 192 -0.78 -22.60 0.85
C ILE A 192 -2.09 -22.00 1.35
N TRP A 193 -2.08 -21.40 2.55
CA TRP A 193 -3.25 -20.76 3.12
C TRP A 193 -3.64 -19.51 2.33
N GLY A 194 -2.67 -18.69 1.95
CA GLY A 194 -2.91 -17.53 1.09
C GLY A 194 -3.44 -17.95 -0.28
N MET A 195 -2.87 -18.98 -0.90
CA MET A 195 -3.32 -19.48 -2.20
C MET A 195 -4.76 -20.00 -2.15
N HIS A 196 -5.11 -20.77 -1.11
CA HIS A 196 -6.48 -21.28 -0.91
C HIS A 196 -7.50 -20.14 -0.88
N VAL A 197 -7.26 -19.13 -0.03
CA VAL A 197 -8.17 -17.97 0.09
C VAL A 197 -8.23 -17.14 -1.21
N ALA A 198 -7.15 -17.11 -1.99
CA ALA A 198 -7.11 -16.36 -3.25
C ALA A 198 -7.97 -16.99 -4.38
N VAL A 199 -8.31 -18.28 -4.27
CA VAL A 199 -8.97 -19.05 -5.34
C VAL A 199 -10.31 -19.66 -4.93
N ASP A 200 -10.68 -19.57 -3.65
CA ASP A 200 -11.99 -19.97 -3.12
C ASP A 200 -13.12 -19.02 -3.55
#